data_AF-A0A7C9TW36-F1
#
_entry.id   AF-A0A7C9TW36-F1
#
_cell.length_a   1.000
_cell.length_b   1.000
_cell.length_c   1.000
_cell.angle_alpha   90.00
_cell.angle_beta   90.00
_cell.angle_gamma   90.00
#
_symmetry.space_group_name_H-M   'P 1'
#
loop_
_entity.id
_entity.type
_entity.pdbx_description
1 polymer ?
#
loop_
_entity_poly.entity_id
_entity_poly.type
_entity_poly.pdbx_seq_one_letter_code
_entity_poly.pdbx_strand_id
1 'polypeptide(L)'
;MTAESQIVRLGRLSKKFFKTLRKKGGRYALARVFRKIYFKLEETALPTEGAPEVAHPVSHYHHWIREHFPRAYDLQQMRETVAVLNKPLISVIMPVYNTPENYLRGAIQSVINQAYPYWELCIADDASTDYRIKPILEEYAKLDSRIRVVYRQENGHISAASNSALEMANGQFVALLDHDDALTADALYQVALMLNMHPEADMIYSDEDKVDEADNLRDPFFKPDWCPDSFLSRMYVCHLGVYRRSLLNEIGGFRVGYEGSQDYDLVLRLTEKTDKIFHIPKILYHWRIHPQSTASDLENKSYATDSAKKAISEALSRRGEPGEVTPTEGGHWIVRYQIREYGRVSVIIPTRDLGNILNTCLTSIFEKTTYPNYEVLVIDNGSTEPETLDVFSKWQAKEPDRFRCLPLDIPFNYSKLNNYGATEAQGEYLLLLNNDTEVVEPDWMTAMVEQAQRPSIGAVGAMLLYPDRTIQHAGVIVGLGGVAGHSHKNFPYGVPGYYYQLHTVNNYSAVTAACLMCRREVFAEVGGFEETMQIAFNDVDFCLKIAEKGYRNIWLPHVVLYHYESKSRGQEDTPEKQARFHQEIMTMINKWKPWIDRDPCYSPNLTLDREDYSIQL
;
A
#
# COMPACT_ATOMS: atom_id res chain seq x y z
N MET A 1 53.41 38.79 -2.55
CA MET A 1 53.82 37.95 -1.40
C MET A 1 52.93 36.73 -1.36
N THR A 2 53.58 35.59 -1.19
CA THR A 2 53.30 34.26 -1.74
C THR A 2 52.21 33.47 -1.02
N ALA A 3 51.70 32.48 -1.75
CA ALA A 3 50.68 31.49 -1.42
C ALA A 3 51.02 30.53 -0.25
N GLU A 4 51.82 30.96 0.72
CA GLU A 4 52.28 30.12 1.84
C GLU A 4 51.59 30.42 3.19
N SER A 5 50.80 31.49 3.30
CA SER A 5 50.10 31.80 4.58
C SER A 5 48.70 31.20 4.72
N GLN A 6 48.15 30.56 3.68
CA GLN A 6 46.87 29.83 3.77
C GLN A 6 47.02 28.30 3.92
N ILE A 7 48.24 27.75 3.83
CA ILE A 7 48.47 26.30 3.91
C ILE A 7 48.65 25.80 5.36
N VAL A 8 48.90 26.67 6.34
CA VAL A 8 49.12 26.25 7.75
C VAL A 8 47.84 26.19 8.59
N ARG A 9 46.69 26.71 8.09
CA ARG A 9 45.40 26.64 8.81
C ARG A 9 44.49 25.47 8.40
N LEU A 10 44.76 24.81 7.26
CA LEU A 10 44.09 23.59 6.81
C LEU A 10 44.79 22.29 7.27
N GLY A 11 46.05 22.35 7.70
CA GLY A 11 46.84 21.17 8.13
C GLY A 11 46.65 20.69 9.57
N ARG A 12 45.92 21.43 10.43
CA ARG A 12 45.67 21.04 11.84
C ARG A 12 44.25 20.53 12.13
N LEU A 13 43.32 20.68 11.18
CA LEU A 13 41.96 20.14 11.27
C LEU A 13 41.86 18.70 10.71
N SER A 14 42.73 18.30 9.78
CA SER A 14 42.73 16.94 9.20
C SER A 14 43.32 15.86 10.12
N LYS A 15 44.25 16.19 11.02
CA LYS A 15 44.83 15.22 11.99
C LYS A 15 43.95 14.95 13.22
N LYS A 16 42.99 15.82 13.57
CA LYS A 16 42.01 15.56 14.65
C LYS A 16 40.78 14.80 14.12
N PHE A 17 40.44 15.00 12.85
CA PHE A 17 39.39 14.25 12.16
C PHE A 17 39.82 12.79 11.89
N PHE A 18 41.02 12.56 11.35
CA PHE A 18 41.52 11.20 11.07
C PHE A 18 41.98 10.40 12.31
N LYS A 19 42.22 11.04 13.45
CA LYS A 19 42.52 10.35 14.71
C LYS A 19 41.25 9.95 15.48
N THR A 20 40.11 10.59 15.17
CA THR A 20 38.78 10.22 15.69
C THR A 20 38.14 9.12 14.85
N LEU A 21 38.40 9.10 13.53
CA LEU A 21 37.97 8.03 12.61
C LEU A 21 38.77 6.71 12.72
N ARG A 22 39.85 6.66 13.51
CA ARG A 22 40.67 5.44 13.68
C ARG A 22 40.59 4.82 15.08
N LYS A 23 39.69 5.26 15.96
CA LYS A 23 39.60 4.72 17.34
C LYS A 23 38.21 4.38 17.90
N LYS A 24 37.12 4.49 17.14
CA LYS A 24 35.82 3.88 17.47
C LYS A 24 35.20 3.32 16.20
N GLY A 25 35.46 2.04 15.97
CA GLY A 25 35.33 1.39 14.67
C GLY A 25 33.94 0.91 14.31
N GLY A 26 33.77 0.65 13.00
CA GLY A 26 32.58 0.05 12.38
C GLY A 26 32.12 -1.27 13.00
N ARG A 27 32.93 -1.90 13.87
CA ARG A 27 32.49 -3.02 14.72
C ARG A 27 31.35 -2.67 15.67
N TYR A 28 31.20 -1.41 16.09
CA TYR A 28 30.14 -1.01 17.05
C TYR A 28 28.81 -0.66 16.37
N ALA A 29 28.83 -0.22 15.11
CA ALA A 29 27.61 0.00 14.31
C ALA A 29 27.05 -1.32 13.77
N LEU A 30 27.93 -2.22 13.30
CA LEU A 30 27.56 -3.58 12.94
C LEU A 30 27.00 -4.33 14.16
N ALA A 31 27.62 -4.26 15.34
CA ALA A 31 27.11 -4.93 16.55
C ALA A 31 25.71 -4.44 17.01
N ARG A 32 25.29 -3.23 16.63
CA ARG A 32 23.96 -2.69 16.98
C ARG A 32 22.89 -3.14 16.00
N VAL A 33 23.23 -3.30 14.72
CA VAL A 33 22.40 -3.99 13.71
C VAL A 33 22.29 -5.47 14.06
N PHE A 34 23.40 -6.13 14.41
CA PHE A 34 23.42 -7.54 14.82
C PHE A 34 22.70 -7.80 16.15
N ARG A 35 22.74 -6.90 17.15
CA ARG A 35 21.93 -7.06 18.38
C ARG A 35 20.43 -6.91 18.14
N LYS A 36 20.00 -6.00 17.26
CA LYS A 36 18.57 -5.83 16.92
C LYS A 36 18.02 -7.06 16.18
N ILE A 37 18.83 -7.67 15.31
CA ILE A 37 18.43 -8.87 14.55
C ILE A 37 18.44 -10.13 15.45
N TYR A 38 19.44 -10.29 16.32
CA TYR A 38 19.60 -11.52 17.11
C TYR A 38 18.70 -11.57 18.38
N PHE A 39 18.39 -10.44 19.02
CA PHE A 39 17.49 -10.43 20.20
C PHE A 39 15.99 -10.46 19.85
N LYS A 40 15.59 -10.22 18.59
CA LYS A 40 14.19 -10.36 18.16
C LYS A 40 13.79 -11.82 17.86
N LEU A 41 14.76 -12.72 17.74
CA LEU A 41 14.53 -14.14 17.42
C LEU A 41 14.37 -15.05 18.65
N GLU A 42 14.66 -14.58 19.87
CA GLU A 42 14.76 -15.47 21.05
C GLU A 42 13.85 -15.18 22.25
N GLU A 43 12.97 -14.16 22.22
CA GLU A 43 11.97 -13.98 23.30
C GLU A 43 10.60 -13.52 22.74
N THR A 44 9.84 -14.45 22.17
CA THR A 44 8.37 -14.32 22.10
C THR A 44 7.77 -14.88 23.38
N ALA A 45 7.78 -14.09 24.45
CA ALA A 45 6.74 -14.24 25.46
C ALA A 45 5.44 -13.68 24.85
N LEU A 46 4.42 -14.53 24.76
CA LEU A 46 3.09 -14.17 24.27
C LEU A 46 2.54 -12.97 25.08
N PRO A 47 2.16 -11.85 24.44
CA PRO A 47 1.33 -10.86 25.10
C PRO A 47 -0.08 -11.45 25.25
N THR A 48 -0.52 -11.72 26.48
CA THR A 48 -1.93 -12.01 26.81
C THR A 48 -2.73 -10.74 27.07
N GLU A 49 -2.51 -9.70 26.27
CA GLU A 49 -3.36 -8.50 26.27
C GLU A 49 -3.91 -8.31 24.85
N GLY A 50 -5.23 -8.12 24.74
CA GLY A 50 -5.92 -7.97 23.46
C GLY A 50 -5.21 -6.93 22.59
N ALA A 51 -5.02 -7.24 21.31
CA ALA A 51 -4.28 -6.38 20.41
C ALA A 51 -4.84 -4.96 20.45
N PRO A 52 -3.99 -3.93 20.68
CA PRO A 52 -4.45 -2.58 20.57
C PRO A 52 -4.93 -2.36 19.13
N GLU A 53 -6.09 -1.73 18.99
CA GLU A 53 -6.48 -1.07 17.75
C GLU A 53 -5.28 -0.23 17.27
N VAL A 54 -5.00 -0.17 15.96
CA VAL A 54 -3.90 0.64 15.42
C VAL A 54 -4.28 2.12 15.52
N ALA A 55 -4.41 2.60 16.76
CA ALA A 55 -4.60 3.97 17.14
C ALA A 55 -3.22 4.50 17.48
N HIS A 56 -2.77 5.51 16.74
CA HIS A 56 -1.56 6.21 17.12
C HIS A 56 -1.83 6.96 18.43
N PRO A 57 -1.06 6.72 19.51
CA PRO A 57 -1.21 7.52 20.71
C PRO A 57 -1.12 8.98 20.33
N VAL A 58 -2.09 9.78 20.76
CA VAL A 58 -2.17 11.21 20.44
C VAL A 58 -0.83 11.91 20.75
N SER A 59 -0.09 11.47 21.78
CA SER A 59 1.24 11.96 22.12
C SER A 59 2.32 11.71 21.04
N HIS A 60 2.29 10.56 20.37
CA HIS A 60 3.23 10.22 19.30
C HIS A 60 2.96 11.07 18.06
N TYR A 61 1.69 11.24 17.69
CA TYR A 61 1.35 12.07 16.55
C TYR A 61 1.71 13.55 16.78
N HIS A 62 1.44 14.10 17.96
CA HIS A 62 1.90 15.45 18.31
C HIS A 62 3.43 15.60 18.30
N HIS A 63 4.19 14.54 18.60
CA HIS A 63 5.64 14.59 18.41
C HIS A 63 6.00 14.65 16.93
N TRP A 64 5.42 13.78 16.11
CA TRP A 64 5.63 13.77 14.67
C TRP A 64 5.29 15.12 14.03
N ILE A 65 4.15 15.74 14.39
CA ILE A 65 3.75 17.09 13.92
C ILE A 65 4.86 18.11 14.19
N ARG A 66 5.42 18.14 15.39
CA ARG A 66 6.46 19.13 15.76
C ARG A 66 7.73 19.04 14.92
N GLU A 67 8.06 17.83 14.45
CA GLU A 67 9.25 17.59 13.64
C GLU A 67 9.00 17.80 12.13
N HIS A 68 7.76 17.60 11.65
CA HIS A 68 7.45 17.54 10.23
C HIS A 68 6.67 18.74 9.69
N PHE A 69 5.87 19.42 10.51
CA PHE A 69 5.10 20.59 10.04
C PHE A 69 5.99 21.81 9.82
N PRO A 70 5.73 22.60 8.77
CA PRO A 70 6.53 23.77 8.47
C PRO A 70 6.35 24.83 9.56
N ARG A 71 7.48 25.41 10.02
CA ARG A 71 7.47 26.56 10.91
C ARG A 71 7.38 27.85 10.08
N ALA A 72 7.16 28.98 10.74
CA ALA A 72 7.09 30.29 10.09
C ALA A 72 8.30 30.60 9.20
N TYR A 73 9.51 30.23 9.65
CA TYR A 73 10.74 30.36 8.85
C TYR A 73 10.72 29.48 7.60
N ASP A 74 10.26 28.23 7.71
CA ASP A 74 10.19 27.30 6.58
C ASP A 74 9.20 27.82 5.52
N LEU A 75 8.03 28.34 5.94
CA LEU A 75 7.05 28.98 5.05
C LEU A 75 7.59 30.23 4.36
N GLN A 76 8.42 31.03 5.05
CA GLN A 76 9.08 32.18 4.43
C GLN A 76 10.06 31.72 3.34
N GLN A 77 10.89 30.71 3.62
CA GLN A 77 11.80 30.14 2.62
C GLN A 77 11.04 29.57 1.41
N MET A 78 9.90 28.91 1.64
CA MET A 78 9.03 28.44 0.56
C MET A 78 8.56 29.61 -0.32
N ARG A 79 8.04 30.69 0.28
CA ARG A 79 7.61 31.89 -0.47
C ARG A 79 8.73 32.50 -1.32
N GLU A 80 9.95 32.55 -0.79
CA GLU A 80 11.12 33.07 -1.52
C GLU A 80 11.53 32.15 -2.68
N THR A 81 11.47 30.83 -2.48
CA THR A 81 11.86 29.83 -3.50
C THR A 81 10.83 29.67 -4.62
N VAL A 82 9.57 30.11 -4.44
CA VAL A 82 8.59 30.17 -5.53
C VAL A 82 9.11 30.92 -6.76
N ALA A 83 10.02 31.90 -6.58
CA ALA A 83 10.57 32.68 -7.68
C ALA A 83 11.29 31.83 -8.74
N VAL A 84 11.87 30.69 -8.37
CA VAL A 84 12.65 29.80 -9.26
C VAL A 84 11.85 28.62 -9.80
N LEU A 85 10.60 28.43 -9.36
CA LEU A 85 9.74 27.37 -9.85
C LEU A 85 9.05 27.80 -11.15
N ASN A 86 8.70 26.83 -11.99
CA ASN A 86 7.55 26.97 -12.86
C ASN A 86 6.31 27.18 -11.98
N LYS A 87 5.46 28.14 -12.35
CA LYS A 87 4.37 28.65 -11.50
C LYS A 87 3.02 28.21 -12.06
N PRO A 88 2.68 26.90 -12.05
CA PRO A 88 1.38 26.45 -12.51
C PRO A 88 0.28 27.11 -11.66
N LEU A 89 -0.72 27.68 -12.31
CA LEU A 89 -1.92 28.16 -11.62
C LEU A 89 -2.73 26.95 -11.16
N ILE A 90 -3.02 26.89 -9.86
CA ILE A 90 -3.86 25.84 -9.24
C ILE A 90 -5.22 26.46 -8.89
N SER A 91 -6.29 25.96 -9.48
CA SER A 91 -7.66 26.35 -9.10
C SER A 91 -8.15 25.44 -7.98
N VAL A 92 -8.36 25.99 -6.80
CA VAL A 92 -9.01 25.27 -5.70
C VAL A 92 -10.52 25.37 -5.93
N ILE A 93 -11.22 24.26 -6.07
CA ILE A 93 -12.68 24.23 -6.18
C ILE A 93 -13.30 23.89 -4.83
N MET A 94 -14.35 24.61 -4.45
CA MET A 94 -15.01 24.44 -3.16
C MET A 94 -16.54 24.55 -3.33
N PRO A 95 -17.27 23.43 -3.42
CA PRO A 95 -18.73 23.45 -3.31
C PRO A 95 -19.13 23.83 -1.88
N VAL A 96 -20.14 24.69 -1.71
CA VAL A 96 -20.58 25.21 -0.39
C VAL A 96 -22.08 25.01 -0.23
N TYR A 97 -22.51 24.46 0.91
CA TYR A 97 -23.93 24.40 1.27
C TYR A 97 -24.12 24.46 2.79
N ASN A 98 -24.73 25.54 3.30
CA ASN A 98 -25.14 25.69 4.71
C ASN A 98 -24.03 25.43 5.75
N THR A 99 -22.77 25.70 5.40
CA THR A 99 -21.61 25.46 6.24
C THR A 99 -21.58 26.36 7.48
N PRO A 100 -21.26 25.86 8.68
CA PRO A 100 -21.02 26.71 9.84
C PRO A 100 -19.99 27.81 9.56
N GLU A 101 -20.29 29.04 9.98
CA GLU A 101 -19.49 30.24 9.64
C GLU A 101 -18.01 30.08 10.00
N ASN A 102 -17.69 29.55 11.17
CA ASN A 102 -16.30 29.36 11.60
C ASN A 102 -15.54 28.39 10.69
N TYR A 103 -16.20 27.32 10.22
CA TYR A 103 -15.57 26.34 9.33
C TYR A 103 -15.40 26.91 7.92
N LEU A 104 -16.42 27.57 7.36
CA LEU A 104 -16.32 28.21 6.05
C LEU A 104 -15.22 29.28 6.02
N ARG A 105 -15.16 30.13 7.05
CA ARG A 105 -14.09 31.13 7.18
C ARG A 105 -12.72 30.45 7.31
N GLY A 106 -12.62 29.37 8.08
CA GLY A 106 -11.40 28.58 8.24
C GLY A 106 -10.90 27.98 6.92
N ALA A 107 -11.79 27.36 6.15
CA ALA A 107 -11.50 26.78 4.85
C ALA A 107 -10.95 27.82 3.87
N ILE A 108 -11.65 28.95 3.70
CA ILE A 108 -11.21 30.05 2.82
C ILE A 108 -9.86 30.61 3.29
N GLN A 109 -9.69 30.83 4.61
CA GLN A 109 -8.46 31.37 5.17
C GLN A 109 -7.27 30.41 4.98
N SER A 110 -7.50 29.10 4.99
CA SER A 110 -6.45 28.10 4.73
C SER A 110 -5.87 28.22 3.32
N VAL A 111 -6.70 28.61 2.33
CA VAL A 111 -6.26 28.90 0.96
C VAL A 111 -5.56 30.26 0.87
N ILE A 112 -6.08 31.28 1.55
CA ILE A 112 -5.46 32.62 1.59
C ILE A 112 -4.02 32.55 2.14
N ASN A 113 -3.81 31.72 3.17
CA ASN A 113 -2.55 31.61 3.91
C ASN A 113 -1.45 30.82 3.20
N GLN A 114 -1.73 30.25 2.02
CA GLN A 114 -0.78 29.41 1.29
C GLN A 114 0.54 30.12 1.01
N ALA A 115 1.65 29.42 1.22
CA ALA A 115 2.99 29.90 0.88
C ALA A 115 3.19 30.04 -0.64
N TYR A 116 2.44 29.26 -1.43
CA TYR A 116 2.40 29.39 -2.88
C TYR A 116 1.31 30.40 -3.29
N PRO A 117 1.63 31.47 -4.05
CA PRO A 117 0.66 32.53 -4.33
C PRO A 117 -0.14 32.37 -5.63
N TYR A 118 0.23 31.42 -6.50
CA TYR A 118 -0.41 31.25 -7.82
C TYR A 118 -1.58 30.27 -7.74
N TRP A 119 -2.63 30.70 -7.05
CA TRP A 119 -3.90 30.00 -6.94
C TRP A 119 -5.07 30.91 -7.26
N GLU A 120 -6.21 30.31 -7.57
CA GLU A 120 -7.52 30.94 -7.48
C GLU A 120 -8.47 30.02 -6.70
N LEU A 121 -9.43 30.59 -5.99
CA LEU A 121 -10.43 29.84 -5.23
C LEU A 121 -11.79 30.01 -5.92
N CYS A 122 -12.30 28.93 -6.49
CA CYS A 122 -13.57 28.87 -7.21
C CYS A 122 -14.63 28.26 -6.30
N ILE A 123 -15.54 29.09 -5.81
CA ILE A 123 -16.57 28.70 -4.84
C ILE A 123 -17.91 28.60 -5.55
N ALA A 124 -18.60 27.46 -5.41
CA ALA A 124 -19.98 27.32 -5.86
C ALA A 124 -20.90 27.19 -4.64
N ASP A 125 -21.64 28.26 -4.33
CA ASP A 125 -22.71 28.21 -3.34
C ASP A 125 -23.92 27.49 -3.95
N ASP A 126 -24.21 26.30 -3.42
CA ASP A 126 -25.23 25.36 -3.92
C ASP A 126 -26.63 25.70 -3.35
N ALA A 127 -27.01 26.97 -3.52
CA ALA A 127 -28.25 27.54 -3.00
C ALA A 127 -28.38 27.39 -1.47
N SER A 128 -27.35 27.81 -0.72
CA SER A 128 -27.42 27.83 0.75
C SER A 128 -28.65 28.59 1.26
N THR A 129 -29.36 27.97 2.19
CA THR A 129 -30.51 28.56 2.89
C THR A 129 -30.11 29.40 4.10
N ASP A 130 -28.91 29.19 4.63
CA ASP A 130 -28.35 30.02 5.70
C ASP A 130 -27.98 31.41 5.15
N TYR A 131 -28.69 32.43 5.64
CA TYR A 131 -28.54 33.82 5.22
C TYR A 131 -27.14 34.40 5.46
N ARG A 132 -26.31 33.75 6.28
CA ARG A 132 -24.94 34.19 6.61
C ARG A 132 -23.92 33.84 5.54
N ILE A 133 -24.14 32.76 4.77
CA ILE A 133 -23.16 32.23 3.80
C ILE A 133 -22.82 33.26 2.74
N LYS A 134 -23.85 33.80 2.07
CA LYS A 134 -23.65 34.75 0.97
C LYS A 134 -22.86 36.00 1.41
N PRO A 135 -23.19 36.70 2.51
CA PRO A 135 -22.37 37.78 3.05
C PRO A 135 -20.90 37.41 3.30
N ILE A 136 -20.61 36.23 3.87
CA ILE A 136 -19.24 35.75 4.10
C ILE A 136 -18.48 35.59 2.78
N LEU A 137 -19.12 34.97 1.78
CA LEU A 137 -18.51 34.77 0.47
C LEU A 137 -18.26 36.09 -0.26
N GLU A 138 -19.20 37.04 -0.19
CA GLU A 138 -19.03 38.39 -0.75
C GLU A 138 -17.94 39.20 -0.05
N GLU A 139 -17.78 39.02 1.27
CA GLU A 139 -16.69 39.62 2.05
C GLU A 139 -15.33 39.16 1.52
N TYR A 140 -15.10 37.85 1.42
CA TYR A 140 -13.83 37.32 0.95
C TYR A 140 -13.54 37.61 -0.53
N ALA A 141 -14.55 37.56 -1.39
CA ALA A 141 -14.39 37.92 -2.80
C ALA A 141 -13.99 39.40 -3.00
N LYS A 142 -14.36 40.29 -2.06
CA LYS A 142 -13.90 41.69 -2.04
C LYS A 142 -12.49 41.84 -1.45
N LEU A 143 -12.12 40.98 -0.48
CA LEU A 143 -10.82 41.02 0.18
C LEU A 143 -9.68 40.49 -0.71
N ASP A 144 -9.94 39.46 -1.51
CA ASP A 144 -8.93 38.88 -2.41
C ASP A 144 -9.52 38.58 -3.79
N SER A 145 -9.00 39.27 -4.81
CA SER A 145 -9.45 39.14 -6.21
C SER A 145 -9.28 37.74 -6.81
N ARG A 146 -8.50 36.86 -6.17
CA ARG A 146 -8.33 35.46 -6.57
C ARG A 146 -9.51 34.58 -6.16
N ILE A 147 -10.42 35.08 -5.33
CA ILE A 147 -11.61 34.36 -4.86
C ILE A 147 -12.79 34.71 -5.76
N ARG A 148 -13.40 33.69 -6.35
CA ARG A 148 -14.50 33.81 -7.31
C ARG A 148 -15.65 32.96 -6.84
N VAL A 149 -16.86 33.51 -6.89
CA VAL A 149 -18.06 32.87 -6.34
C VAL A 149 -19.15 32.82 -7.42
N VAL A 150 -19.77 31.66 -7.58
CA VAL A 150 -21.02 31.48 -8.31
C VAL A 150 -22.11 31.07 -7.34
N TYR A 151 -23.30 31.67 -7.50
CA TYR A 151 -24.49 31.38 -6.70
C TYR A 151 -25.47 30.60 -7.54
N ARG A 152 -25.63 29.31 -7.23
CA ARG A 152 -26.59 28.45 -7.92
C ARG A 152 -28.02 28.81 -7.51
N GLN A 153 -28.97 28.61 -8.43
CA GLN A 153 -30.38 28.95 -8.21
C GLN A 153 -31.15 27.83 -7.49
N GLU A 154 -30.63 26.60 -7.59
CA GLU A 154 -31.19 25.40 -6.98
C GLU A 154 -30.06 24.55 -6.40
N ASN A 155 -30.36 23.80 -5.35
CA ASN A 155 -29.44 22.85 -4.74
C ASN A 155 -29.35 21.62 -5.66
N GLY A 156 -28.15 21.37 -6.18
CA GLY A 156 -27.85 20.20 -7.03
C GLY A 156 -26.86 19.23 -6.41
N HIS A 157 -26.61 19.36 -5.11
CA HIS A 157 -25.64 18.60 -4.33
C HIS A 157 -24.19 18.74 -4.84
N ILE A 158 -23.29 17.98 -4.20
CA ILE A 158 -21.84 18.14 -4.33
C ILE A 158 -21.33 17.99 -5.76
N SER A 159 -21.86 17.07 -6.56
CA SER A 159 -21.37 16.82 -7.93
C SER A 159 -21.64 18.01 -8.85
N ALA A 160 -22.87 18.52 -8.85
CA ALA A 160 -23.23 19.65 -9.70
C ALA A 160 -22.57 20.95 -9.19
N ALA A 161 -22.42 21.11 -7.86
CA ALA A 161 -21.76 22.28 -7.28
C ALA A 161 -20.27 22.29 -7.61
N SER A 162 -19.61 21.14 -7.51
CA SER A 162 -18.21 20.97 -7.91
C SER A 162 -18.01 21.26 -9.39
N ASN A 163 -18.94 20.85 -10.26
CA ASN A 163 -18.90 21.21 -11.68
C ASN A 163 -19.06 22.72 -11.92
N SER A 164 -19.98 23.40 -11.22
CA SER A 164 -20.11 24.87 -11.32
C SER A 164 -18.83 25.60 -10.88
N ALA A 165 -18.15 25.09 -9.85
CA ALA A 165 -16.84 25.60 -9.44
C ALA A 165 -15.74 25.30 -10.49
N LEU A 166 -15.74 24.09 -11.05
CA LEU A 166 -14.82 23.65 -12.11
C LEU A 166 -14.96 24.48 -13.39
N GLU A 167 -16.18 24.85 -13.78
CA GLU A 167 -16.45 25.72 -14.94
C GLU A 167 -15.81 27.11 -14.79
N MET A 168 -15.67 27.60 -13.56
CA MET A 168 -14.96 28.86 -13.30
C MET A 168 -13.44 28.70 -13.37
N ALA A 169 -12.88 27.52 -13.12
CA ALA A 169 -11.45 27.30 -12.98
C ALA A 169 -10.66 27.63 -14.26
N ASN A 170 -9.62 28.45 -14.15
CA ASN A 170 -8.64 28.81 -15.19
C ASN A 170 -7.29 28.10 -15.05
N GLY A 171 -7.01 27.52 -13.89
CA GLY A 171 -5.76 26.85 -13.55
C GLY A 171 -5.43 25.68 -14.46
N GLN A 172 -4.15 25.39 -14.61
CA GLN A 172 -3.71 24.18 -15.32
C GLN A 172 -4.09 22.91 -14.54
N PHE A 173 -4.18 23.06 -13.22
CA PHE A 173 -4.54 22.02 -12.27
C PHE A 173 -5.70 22.47 -11.40
N VAL A 174 -6.50 21.51 -10.96
CA VAL A 174 -7.64 21.70 -10.08
C VAL A 174 -7.40 20.93 -8.79
N ALA A 175 -7.45 21.61 -7.65
CA ALA A 175 -7.37 21.01 -6.33
C ALA A 175 -8.76 20.98 -5.68
N LEU A 176 -9.09 19.92 -4.96
CA LEU A 176 -10.34 19.82 -4.21
C LEU A 176 -10.15 20.31 -2.77
N LEU A 177 -11.17 20.98 -2.25
CA LEU A 177 -11.27 21.39 -0.85
C LEU A 177 -12.73 21.41 -0.43
N ASP A 178 -13.06 20.65 0.62
CA ASP A 178 -14.39 20.69 1.22
C ASP A 178 -14.55 21.98 2.05
N HIS A 179 -15.78 22.50 2.09
CA HIS A 179 -16.07 23.84 2.63
C HIS A 179 -15.86 23.99 4.15
N ASP A 180 -15.70 22.89 4.86
CA ASP A 180 -15.51 22.79 6.31
C ASP A 180 -14.12 22.29 6.72
N ASP A 181 -13.27 21.96 5.75
CA ASP A 181 -11.93 21.43 5.95
C ASP A 181 -10.86 22.50 5.80
N ALA A 182 -9.59 22.12 6.00
CA ALA A 182 -8.47 23.06 5.87
C ALA A 182 -7.24 22.43 5.21
N LEU A 183 -6.56 23.23 4.39
CA LEU A 183 -5.24 22.90 3.86
C LEU A 183 -4.13 23.33 4.84
N THR A 184 -3.01 22.60 4.87
CA THR A 184 -1.80 23.13 5.53
C THR A 184 -1.26 24.31 4.74
N ALA A 185 -0.59 25.25 5.41
CA ALA A 185 -0.09 26.48 4.79
C ALA A 185 0.94 26.26 3.66
N ASP A 186 1.52 25.05 3.55
CA ASP A 186 2.46 24.68 2.49
C ASP A 186 1.86 23.75 1.41
N ALA A 187 0.59 23.35 1.52
CA ALA A 187 -0.06 22.38 0.63
C ALA A 187 0.15 22.68 -0.86
N LEU A 188 -0.24 23.88 -1.32
CA LEU A 188 -0.12 24.25 -2.73
C LEU A 188 1.34 24.46 -3.16
N TYR A 189 2.25 24.76 -2.22
CA TYR A 189 3.68 24.82 -2.52
C TYR A 189 4.24 23.41 -2.77
N GLN A 190 3.88 22.42 -1.95
CA GLN A 190 4.32 21.03 -2.17
C GLN A 190 3.77 20.47 -3.48
N VAL A 191 2.52 20.80 -3.83
CA VAL A 191 1.94 20.45 -5.13
C VAL A 191 2.72 21.09 -6.28
N ALA A 192 3.00 22.40 -6.21
CA ALA A 192 3.79 23.09 -7.24
C ALA A 192 5.21 22.50 -7.35
N LEU A 193 5.84 22.14 -6.24
CA LEU A 193 7.15 21.48 -6.23
C LEU A 193 7.09 20.11 -6.92
N MET A 194 6.09 19.30 -6.60
CA MET A 194 5.87 18.00 -7.24
C MET A 194 5.66 18.16 -8.76
N LEU A 195 4.89 19.15 -9.20
CA LEU A 195 4.69 19.46 -10.62
C LEU A 195 5.95 19.98 -11.33
N ASN A 196 6.89 20.59 -10.59
CA ASN A 196 8.18 20.98 -11.15
C ASN A 196 9.13 19.79 -11.32
N MET A 197 9.06 18.81 -10.41
CA MET A 197 9.82 17.57 -10.49
C MET A 197 9.22 16.58 -11.50
N HIS A 198 7.89 16.58 -11.63
CA HIS A 198 7.10 15.71 -12.48
C HIS A 198 6.09 16.52 -13.31
N PRO A 199 6.55 17.27 -14.35
CA PRO A 199 5.65 18.06 -15.21
C PRO A 199 4.59 17.22 -15.93
N GLU A 200 4.85 15.91 -16.08
CA GLU A 200 3.95 14.92 -16.66
C GLU A 200 2.80 14.52 -15.75
N ALA A 201 2.83 14.82 -14.45
CA ALA A 201 1.82 14.41 -13.48
C ALA A 201 0.41 14.83 -13.91
N ASP A 202 -0.50 13.86 -13.98
CA ASP A 202 -1.91 14.09 -14.30
C ASP A 202 -2.77 14.14 -13.04
N MET A 203 -2.30 13.51 -11.97
CA MET A 203 -2.94 13.53 -10.67
C MET A 203 -1.87 13.53 -9.56
N ILE A 204 -2.11 14.30 -8.51
CA ILE A 204 -1.33 14.31 -7.28
C ILE A 204 -2.29 14.13 -6.10
N TYR A 205 -1.88 13.36 -5.10
CA TYR A 205 -2.57 13.29 -3.81
C TYR A 205 -1.58 13.35 -2.66
N SER A 206 -2.08 13.63 -1.46
CA SER A 206 -1.28 13.72 -0.23
C SER A 206 -1.83 12.84 0.89
N ASP A 207 -1.03 12.67 1.94
CA ASP A 207 -1.52 12.21 3.24
C ASP A 207 -2.49 13.25 3.84
N GLU A 208 -3.31 12.80 4.79
CA GLU A 208 -4.28 13.63 5.52
C GLU A 208 -4.38 13.20 6.98
N ASP A 209 -4.86 14.08 7.83
CA ASP A 209 -5.26 13.75 9.20
C ASP A 209 -6.67 14.28 9.47
N LYS A 210 -7.11 14.16 10.72
CA LYS A 210 -8.40 14.69 11.13
C LYS A 210 -8.25 15.79 12.18
N VAL A 211 -9.15 16.76 12.13
CA VAL A 211 -9.27 17.86 13.10
C VAL A 211 -10.63 17.83 13.77
N ASP A 212 -10.64 17.94 15.10
CA ASP A 212 -11.88 17.98 15.88
C ASP A 212 -12.43 19.40 16.10
N GLU A 213 -13.56 19.52 16.79
CA GLU A 213 -14.19 20.81 17.11
C GLU A 213 -13.34 21.70 18.05
N ALA A 214 -12.32 21.13 18.71
CA ALA A 214 -11.37 21.84 19.56
C ALA A 214 -10.01 22.09 18.86
N ASP A 215 -9.98 21.93 17.53
CA ASP A 215 -8.81 22.06 16.66
C ASP A 215 -7.62 21.14 17.02
N ASN A 216 -7.87 20.00 17.66
CA ASN A 216 -6.83 18.98 17.88
C ASN A 216 -6.71 18.07 16.65
N LEU A 217 -5.46 17.92 16.19
CA LEU A 217 -5.10 17.01 15.11
C LEU A 217 -4.94 15.57 15.63
N ARG A 218 -5.52 14.61 14.90
CA ARG A 218 -5.57 13.19 15.26
C ARG A 218 -5.69 12.29 14.02
N ASP A 219 -5.55 10.99 14.22
CA ASP A 219 -5.85 9.95 13.21
C ASP A 219 -5.20 10.20 11.83
N PRO A 220 -3.85 10.32 11.74
CA PRO A 220 -3.17 10.51 10.47
C PRO A 220 -3.28 9.28 9.57
N PHE A 221 -3.66 9.51 8.32
CA PHE A 221 -3.61 8.51 7.27
C PHE A 221 -2.35 8.70 6.41
N PHE A 222 -1.32 7.92 6.72
CA PHE A 222 -0.10 7.82 5.95
C PHE A 222 -0.28 6.78 4.84
N LYS A 223 -0.45 7.28 3.62
CA LYS A 223 -0.86 6.52 2.44
C LYS A 223 0.37 5.92 1.73
N PRO A 224 0.20 4.81 0.98
CA PRO A 224 1.22 4.35 0.05
C PRO A 224 1.29 5.26 -1.18
N ASP A 225 2.32 5.07 -2.01
CA ASP A 225 2.31 5.55 -3.40
C ASP A 225 1.21 4.80 -4.20
N TRP A 226 1.03 5.13 -5.50
CA TRP A 226 -0.14 4.67 -6.26
C TRP A 226 -0.26 3.14 -6.35
N CYS A 227 -1.28 2.61 -5.67
CA CYS A 227 -1.62 1.20 -5.51
C CYS A 227 -3.04 0.96 -6.02
N PRO A 228 -3.22 0.71 -7.34
CA PRO A 228 -4.54 0.72 -7.98
C PRO A 228 -5.49 -0.40 -7.51
N ASP A 229 -4.97 -1.54 -7.06
CA ASP A 229 -5.80 -2.63 -6.51
C ASP A 229 -6.20 -2.33 -5.06
N SER A 230 -5.29 -1.75 -4.26
CA SER A 230 -5.65 -1.19 -2.94
C SER A 230 -6.70 -0.08 -3.07
N PHE A 231 -6.56 0.77 -4.09
CA PHE A 231 -7.48 1.86 -4.40
C PHE A 231 -8.88 1.33 -4.76
N LEU A 232 -8.94 0.28 -5.59
CA LEU A 232 -10.20 -0.35 -6.00
C LEU A 232 -10.95 -1.02 -4.82
N SER A 233 -10.23 -1.42 -3.78
CA SER A 233 -10.83 -1.91 -2.54
C SER A 233 -11.19 -0.79 -1.56
N ARG A 234 -10.38 0.28 -1.52
CA ARG A 234 -10.51 1.41 -0.60
C ARG A 234 -10.09 2.70 -1.29
N MET A 235 -11.02 3.65 -1.39
CA MET A 235 -10.75 5.03 -1.82
C MET A 235 -9.81 5.71 -0.82
N TYR A 236 -8.49 5.53 -0.94
CA TYR A 236 -7.52 6.05 0.01
C TYR A 236 -6.91 7.39 -0.40
N VAL A 237 -7.08 7.79 -1.66
CA VAL A 237 -6.53 9.07 -2.18
C VAL A 237 -7.17 10.26 -1.47
N CYS A 238 -8.50 10.21 -1.27
CA CYS A 238 -9.29 11.18 -0.52
C CYS A 238 -8.98 12.67 -0.84
N HIS A 239 -9.23 13.56 0.13
CA HIS A 239 -9.73 14.92 -0.08
C HIS A 239 -8.81 15.84 -0.89
N LEU A 240 -7.50 15.88 -0.61
CA LEU A 240 -6.57 16.70 -1.41
C LEU A 240 -6.14 15.98 -2.70
N GLY A 241 -7.11 15.77 -3.60
CA GLY A 241 -6.85 15.41 -4.99
C GLY A 241 -6.52 16.65 -5.82
N VAL A 242 -5.39 16.63 -6.52
CA VAL A 242 -5.02 17.65 -7.51
C VAL A 242 -4.94 17.02 -8.88
N TYR A 243 -5.70 17.53 -9.83
CA TYR A 243 -5.91 16.91 -11.13
C TYR A 243 -5.55 17.86 -12.26
N ARG A 244 -4.97 17.34 -13.34
CA ARG A 244 -4.77 18.12 -14.56
C ARG A 244 -6.14 18.49 -15.15
N ARG A 245 -6.41 19.80 -15.27
CA ARG A 245 -7.74 20.30 -15.69
C ARG A 245 -8.16 19.79 -17.07
N SER A 246 -7.22 19.68 -18.01
CA SER A 246 -7.53 19.17 -19.35
C SER A 246 -8.06 17.74 -19.30
N LEU A 247 -7.53 16.91 -18.40
CA LEU A 247 -7.97 15.53 -18.24
C LEU A 247 -9.31 15.44 -17.51
N LEU A 248 -9.52 16.28 -16.47
CA LEU A 248 -10.83 16.41 -15.83
C LEU A 248 -11.93 16.77 -16.84
N ASN A 249 -11.63 17.71 -17.74
CA ASN A 249 -12.56 18.11 -18.80
C ASN A 249 -12.80 16.98 -19.80
N GLU A 250 -11.77 16.21 -20.17
CA GLU A 250 -11.91 15.05 -21.06
C GLU A 250 -12.84 13.99 -20.48
N ILE A 251 -12.73 13.69 -19.18
CA ILE A 251 -13.57 12.69 -18.52
C ILE A 251 -14.96 13.23 -18.12
N GLY A 252 -15.24 14.51 -18.36
CA GLY A 252 -16.54 15.14 -18.13
C GLY A 252 -16.81 15.60 -16.68
N GLY A 253 -15.77 15.83 -15.87
CA GLY A 253 -15.92 16.34 -14.50
C GLY A 253 -16.61 15.35 -13.55
N PHE A 254 -17.39 15.88 -12.60
CA PHE A 254 -18.13 15.11 -11.60
C PHE A 254 -19.47 14.64 -12.17
N ARG A 255 -19.83 13.36 -11.96
CA ARG A 255 -21.12 12.83 -12.44
C ARG A 255 -22.19 12.98 -11.36
N VAL A 256 -23.34 13.54 -11.72
CA VAL A 256 -24.54 13.54 -10.87
C VAL A 256 -25.04 12.11 -10.66
N GLY A 257 -25.50 11.79 -9.45
CA GLY A 257 -25.95 10.44 -9.08
C GLY A 257 -24.84 9.55 -8.52
N TYR A 258 -23.75 10.15 -8.06
CA TYR A 258 -22.64 9.51 -7.31
C TYR A 258 -22.32 10.29 -6.03
N GLU A 259 -23.22 11.17 -5.57
CA GLU A 259 -23.05 11.94 -4.35
C GLU A 259 -22.67 11.01 -3.18
N GLY A 260 -21.72 11.43 -2.35
CA GLY A 260 -21.11 10.62 -1.29
C GLY A 260 -19.99 9.68 -1.77
N SER A 261 -19.80 9.52 -3.07
CA SER A 261 -18.68 8.77 -3.68
C SER A 261 -18.22 9.39 -5.01
N GLN A 262 -18.49 10.68 -5.21
CA GLN A 262 -18.20 11.40 -6.44
C GLN A 262 -16.70 11.41 -6.76
N ASP A 263 -15.85 11.49 -5.75
CA ASP A 263 -14.39 11.47 -5.91
C ASP A 263 -13.90 10.08 -6.32
N TYR A 264 -14.55 9.02 -5.81
CA TYR A 264 -14.21 7.66 -6.17
C TYR A 264 -14.54 7.40 -7.65
N ASP A 265 -15.73 7.83 -8.09
CA ASP A 265 -16.10 7.81 -9.51
C ASP A 265 -15.12 8.60 -10.40
N LEU A 266 -14.76 9.81 -9.96
CA LEU A 266 -13.85 10.68 -10.69
C LEU A 266 -12.49 10.03 -10.90
N VAL A 267 -11.88 9.53 -9.83
CA VAL A 267 -10.54 8.92 -9.89
C VAL A 267 -10.57 7.60 -10.66
N LEU A 268 -11.63 6.79 -10.53
CA LEU A 268 -11.78 5.57 -11.34
C LEU A 268 -11.78 5.87 -12.84
N ARG A 269 -12.50 6.92 -13.28
CA ARG A 269 -12.50 7.37 -14.69
C ARG A 269 -11.19 8.00 -15.11
N LEU A 270 -10.54 8.77 -14.24
CA LEU A 270 -9.27 9.42 -14.53
C LEU A 270 -8.15 8.38 -14.74
N THR A 271 -8.09 7.37 -13.90
CA THR A 271 -7.09 6.28 -13.96
C THR A 271 -7.25 5.37 -15.18
N GLU A 272 -8.39 5.41 -15.87
CA GLU A 272 -8.59 4.75 -17.16
C GLU A 272 -7.89 5.50 -18.32
N LYS A 273 -7.42 6.74 -18.07
CA LYS A 273 -6.79 7.61 -19.07
C LYS A 273 -5.30 7.85 -18.82
N THR A 274 -4.83 7.61 -17.61
CA THR A 274 -3.45 7.90 -17.22
C THR A 274 -2.98 7.01 -16.07
N ASP A 275 -1.68 6.75 -16.05
CA ASP A 275 -0.92 6.13 -14.97
C ASP A 275 0.02 7.13 -14.26
N LYS A 276 0.01 8.41 -14.67
CA LYS A 276 0.91 9.46 -14.15
C LYS A 276 0.39 10.08 -12.86
N ILE A 277 0.32 9.25 -11.82
CA ILE A 277 -0.28 9.56 -10.53
C ILE A 277 0.82 9.60 -9.47
N PHE A 278 0.90 10.69 -8.73
CA PHE A 278 2.00 10.94 -7.80
C PHE A 278 1.49 11.21 -6.39
N HIS A 279 2.25 10.75 -5.41
CA HIS A 279 1.94 10.89 -3.99
C HIS A 279 2.93 11.84 -3.32
N ILE A 280 2.42 12.77 -2.50
CA ILE A 280 3.21 13.58 -1.58
C ILE A 280 3.01 13.00 -0.17
N PRO A 281 4.02 12.31 0.42
CA PRO A 281 3.92 11.68 1.74
C PRO A 281 4.04 12.71 2.87
N LYS A 282 3.15 13.70 2.86
CA LYS A 282 3.00 14.76 3.86
C LYS A 282 1.52 14.97 4.12
N ILE A 283 1.19 15.23 5.39
CA ILE A 283 -0.14 15.69 5.77
C ILE A 283 -0.31 17.10 5.23
N LEU A 284 -1.15 17.26 4.21
CA LEU A 284 -1.44 18.57 3.58
C LEU A 284 -2.91 18.95 3.66
N TYR A 285 -3.72 18.10 4.29
CA TYR A 285 -5.15 18.25 4.42
C TYR A 285 -5.61 17.83 5.82
N HIS A 286 -6.49 18.64 6.41
CA HIS A 286 -7.10 18.42 7.72
C HIS A 286 -8.60 18.19 7.53
N TRP A 287 -9.04 16.94 7.66
CA TRP A 287 -10.45 16.56 7.54
C TRP A 287 -11.19 16.78 8.86
N ARG A 288 -12.22 17.62 8.84
CA ARG A 288 -12.95 18.03 10.04
C ARG A 288 -14.00 17.00 10.42
N ILE A 289 -13.99 16.63 11.71
CA ILE A 289 -14.98 15.76 12.32
C ILE A 289 -15.96 16.61 13.14
N HIS A 290 -17.23 16.66 12.74
CA HIS A 290 -18.33 17.28 13.50
C HIS A 290 -19.65 16.52 13.25
N PRO A 291 -20.70 16.67 14.09
CA PRO A 291 -21.93 15.87 14.02
C PRO A 291 -22.70 15.89 12.69
N GLN A 292 -22.48 16.91 11.85
CA GLN A 292 -23.08 17.05 10.52
C GLN A 292 -22.12 16.62 9.39
N SER A 293 -20.91 16.19 9.72
CA SER A 293 -19.93 15.67 8.77
C SER A 293 -20.38 14.29 8.30
N THR A 294 -20.07 13.95 7.06
CA THR A 294 -20.25 12.59 6.50
C THR A 294 -19.51 11.55 7.34
N ALA A 295 -18.50 11.95 8.12
CA ALA A 295 -17.79 11.10 9.07
C ALA A 295 -18.67 10.55 10.21
N SER A 296 -19.75 11.25 10.60
CA SER A 296 -20.55 10.91 11.79
C SER A 296 -21.92 10.31 11.52
N ASP A 297 -22.49 10.47 10.31
CA ASP A 297 -23.91 10.20 10.09
C ASP A 297 -24.22 8.82 9.49
N LEU A 298 -25.18 8.09 10.07
CA LEU A 298 -25.53 6.70 9.69
C LEU A 298 -26.42 6.62 8.44
N GLU A 299 -27.30 7.61 8.21
CA GLU A 299 -28.14 7.65 7.00
C GLU A 299 -27.32 7.98 5.75
N ASN A 300 -26.30 8.83 5.89
CA ASN A 300 -25.34 9.15 4.82
C ASN A 300 -24.51 7.95 4.36
N LYS A 301 -24.36 6.92 5.21
CA LYS A 301 -23.57 5.72 4.88
C LYS A 301 -24.25 4.82 3.84
N SER A 302 -25.58 4.79 3.76
CA SER A 302 -26.28 3.86 2.85
C SER A 302 -26.16 4.27 1.37
N TYR A 303 -26.50 5.52 1.02
CA TYR A 303 -26.42 6.00 -0.37
C TYR A 303 -24.97 6.14 -0.85
N ALA A 304 -24.03 6.51 0.03
CA ALA A 304 -22.62 6.59 -0.31
C ALA A 304 -22.06 5.20 -0.63
N THR A 305 -22.46 4.17 0.15
CA THR A 305 -22.11 2.78 -0.13
C THR A 305 -22.67 2.31 -1.47
N ASP A 306 -23.94 2.60 -1.78
CA ASP A 306 -24.53 2.24 -3.07
C ASP A 306 -23.85 2.97 -4.25
N SER A 307 -23.51 4.25 -4.06
CA SER A 307 -22.81 5.06 -5.06
C SER A 307 -21.39 4.55 -5.32
N ALA A 308 -20.66 4.15 -4.27
CA ALA A 308 -19.36 3.51 -4.40
C ALA A 308 -19.45 2.17 -5.16
N LYS A 309 -20.40 1.30 -4.80
CA LYS A 309 -20.63 0.04 -5.52
C LYS A 309 -20.91 0.27 -6.99
N LYS A 310 -21.76 1.26 -7.30
CA LYS A 310 -22.09 1.67 -8.66
C LYS A 310 -20.86 2.17 -9.41
N ALA A 311 -20.05 3.03 -8.80
CA ALA A 311 -18.82 3.58 -9.39
C ALA A 311 -17.83 2.46 -9.78
N ILE A 312 -17.58 1.53 -8.85
CA ILE A 312 -16.69 0.37 -9.10
C ILE A 312 -17.26 -0.53 -10.19
N SER A 313 -18.55 -0.89 -10.11
CA SER A 313 -19.19 -1.79 -11.07
C SER A 313 -19.15 -1.22 -12.49
N GLU A 314 -19.37 0.09 -12.65
CA GLU A 314 -19.25 0.73 -13.95
C GLU A 314 -17.79 0.86 -14.42
N ALA A 315 -16.82 1.05 -13.51
CA ALA A 315 -15.41 1.03 -13.86
C ALA A 315 -14.99 -0.34 -14.41
N LEU A 316 -15.41 -1.43 -13.77
CA LEU A 316 -15.19 -2.80 -14.26
C LEU A 316 -15.80 -2.99 -15.66
N SER A 317 -17.02 -2.49 -15.88
CA SER A 317 -17.67 -2.51 -17.19
C SER A 317 -16.89 -1.73 -18.26
N ARG A 318 -16.47 -0.50 -17.97
CA ARG A 318 -15.67 0.33 -18.90
C ARG A 318 -14.30 -0.28 -19.22
N ARG A 319 -13.69 -0.96 -18.26
CA ARG A 319 -12.39 -1.64 -18.41
C ARG A 319 -12.48 -3.00 -19.10
N GLY A 320 -13.68 -3.55 -19.28
CA GLY A 320 -13.86 -4.90 -19.81
C GLY A 320 -13.34 -5.98 -18.84
N GLU A 321 -13.42 -5.73 -17.54
CA GLU A 321 -12.98 -6.61 -16.46
C GLU A 321 -14.21 -7.12 -15.69
N PRO A 322 -14.97 -8.08 -16.26
CA PRO A 322 -16.20 -8.56 -15.61
C PRO A 322 -15.90 -9.12 -14.21
N GLY A 323 -16.70 -8.73 -13.23
CA GLY A 323 -16.55 -9.15 -11.84
C GLY A 323 -17.70 -8.65 -10.98
N GLU A 324 -17.85 -9.26 -9.81
CA GLU A 324 -18.82 -8.88 -8.80
C GLU A 324 -18.16 -8.02 -7.71
N VAL A 325 -18.81 -6.91 -7.36
CA VAL A 325 -18.37 -6.03 -6.28
C VAL A 325 -19.07 -6.45 -4.98
N THR A 326 -18.30 -7.06 -4.08
CA THR A 326 -18.77 -7.58 -2.79
C THR A 326 -18.35 -6.64 -1.66
N PRO A 327 -19.25 -6.26 -0.74
CA PRO A 327 -18.89 -5.44 0.41
C PRO A 327 -17.98 -6.21 1.39
N THR A 328 -17.12 -5.49 2.08
CA THR A 328 -16.32 -5.98 3.22
C THR A 328 -16.39 -5.00 4.39
N GLU A 329 -15.75 -5.31 5.50
CA GLU A 329 -15.74 -4.48 6.71
C GLU A 329 -15.31 -3.03 6.44
N GLY A 330 -15.85 -2.09 7.21
CA GLY A 330 -15.47 -0.67 7.13
C GLY A 330 -16.05 0.13 5.96
N GLY A 331 -17.02 -0.43 5.20
CA GLY A 331 -17.59 0.23 4.02
C GLY A 331 -16.68 0.13 2.79
N HIS A 332 -15.85 -0.91 2.74
CA HIS A 332 -14.91 -1.18 1.66
C HIS A 332 -15.40 -2.32 0.75
N TRP A 333 -14.61 -2.64 -0.27
CA TRP A 333 -15.02 -3.57 -1.32
C TRP A 333 -13.95 -4.59 -1.66
N ILE A 334 -14.40 -5.78 -2.06
CA ILE A 334 -13.60 -6.79 -2.75
C ILE A 334 -14.25 -7.01 -4.11
N VAL A 335 -13.43 -7.07 -5.16
CA VAL A 335 -13.88 -7.46 -6.50
C VAL A 335 -13.56 -8.93 -6.71
N ARG A 336 -14.60 -9.74 -6.95
CA ARG A 336 -14.49 -11.15 -7.37
C ARG A 336 -14.58 -11.18 -8.89
N TYR A 337 -13.44 -11.33 -9.58
CA TYR A 337 -13.42 -11.25 -11.03
C TYR A 337 -13.98 -12.53 -11.65
N GLN A 338 -14.62 -12.42 -12.81
CA GLN A 338 -15.03 -13.59 -13.57
C GLN A 338 -13.79 -14.26 -14.19
N ILE A 339 -13.63 -15.56 -13.96
CA ILE A 339 -12.58 -16.37 -14.61
C ILE A 339 -12.94 -16.54 -16.08
N ARG A 340 -12.02 -16.15 -16.97
CA ARG A 340 -12.20 -16.29 -18.42
C ARG A 340 -12.12 -17.74 -18.86
N GLU A 341 -11.07 -18.43 -18.41
CA GLU A 341 -10.83 -19.84 -18.66
C GLU A 341 -10.28 -20.49 -17.40
N TYR A 342 -10.75 -21.70 -17.10
CA TYR A 342 -10.27 -22.49 -15.96
C TYR A 342 -8.95 -23.19 -16.33
N GLY A 343 -7.91 -22.38 -16.58
CA GLY A 343 -6.55 -22.84 -16.87
C GLY A 343 -5.99 -23.70 -15.75
N ARG A 344 -5.14 -24.68 -16.10
CA ARG A 344 -4.64 -25.63 -15.10
C ARG A 344 -3.70 -24.92 -14.11
N VAL A 345 -3.88 -25.19 -12.83
CA VAL A 345 -2.95 -24.75 -11.76
C VAL A 345 -2.00 -25.91 -11.42
N SER A 346 -0.70 -25.67 -11.46
CA SER A 346 0.30 -26.60 -10.93
C SER A 346 0.74 -26.15 -9.54
N VAL A 347 0.34 -26.91 -8.52
CA VAL A 347 0.79 -26.72 -7.14
C VAL A 347 2.15 -27.38 -6.96
N ILE A 348 3.18 -26.61 -6.61
CA ILE A 348 4.55 -27.07 -6.45
C ILE A 348 4.89 -27.06 -4.96
N ILE A 349 5.23 -28.23 -4.41
CA ILE A 349 5.48 -28.44 -2.98
C ILE A 349 6.85 -29.09 -2.75
N PRO A 350 7.91 -28.29 -2.50
CA PRO A 350 9.19 -28.81 -2.04
C PRO A 350 9.05 -29.53 -0.69
N THR A 351 9.52 -30.78 -0.59
CA THR A 351 9.37 -31.59 0.62
C THR A 351 10.62 -32.40 0.94
N ARG A 352 10.90 -32.56 2.23
CA ARG A 352 11.85 -33.54 2.76
C ARG A 352 11.32 -34.07 4.09
N ASP A 353 11.04 -35.37 4.15
CA ASP A 353 10.48 -36.06 5.33
C ASP A 353 9.18 -35.40 5.86
N LEU A 354 8.79 -35.72 7.10
CA LEU A 354 7.60 -35.17 7.79
C LEU A 354 6.28 -35.56 7.14
N GLY A 355 6.10 -36.86 6.92
CA GLY A 355 4.99 -37.43 6.17
C GLY A 355 3.62 -36.99 6.69
N ASN A 356 3.43 -36.94 8.02
CA ASN A 356 2.18 -36.47 8.61
C ASN A 356 1.84 -35.01 8.23
N ILE A 357 2.83 -34.12 8.25
CA ILE A 357 2.66 -32.70 7.91
C ILE A 357 2.29 -32.55 6.43
N LEU A 358 3.04 -33.22 5.54
CA LEU A 358 2.72 -33.25 4.12
C LEU A 358 1.32 -33.81 3.88
N ASN A 359 0.96 -34.90 4.57
CA ASN A 359 -0.35 -35.53 4.39
C ASN A 359 -1.48 -34.58 4.81
N THR A 360 -1.32 -33.79 5.87
CA THR A 360 -2.29 -32.73 6.23
C THR A 360 -2.43 -31.70 5.10
N CYS A 361 -1.31 -31.22 4.55
CA CYS A 361 -1.32 -30.29 3.42
C CYS A 361 -2.06 -30.88 2.21
N LEU A 362 -1.64 -32.06 1.74
CA LEU A 362 -2.26 -32.75 0.59
C LEU A 362 -3.74 -33.06 0.82
N THR A 363 -4.11 -33.51 2.02
CA THR A 363 -5.52 -33.76 2.40
C THR A 363 -6.33 -32.48 2.25
N SER A 364 -5.84 -31.36 2.79
CA SER A 364 -6.54 -30.07 2.69
C SER A 364 -6.70 -29.59 1.26
N ILE A 365 -5.69 -29.78 0.40
CA ILE A 365 -5.76 -29.41 -1.02
C ILE A 365 -6.80 -30.28 -1.75
N PHE A 366 -6.67 -31.61 -1.68
CA PHE A 366 -7.50 -32.52 -2.46
C PHE A 366 -8.95 -32.60 -1.96
N GLU A 367 -9.20 -32.41 -0.66
CA GLU A 367 -10.54 -32.58 -0.08
C GLU A 367 -11.32 -31.26 0.05
N LYS A 368 -10.66 -30.09 0.06
CA LYS A 368 -11.34 -28.79 0.19
C LYS A 368 -11.40 -27.98 -1.10
N THR A 369 -10.43 -28.10 -2.01
CA THR A 369 -10.32 -27.19 -3.17
C THR A 369 -11.48 -27.36 -4.15
N THR A 370 -12.17 -26.25 -4.46
CA THR A 370 -13.29 -26.23 -5.42
C THR A 370 -12.87 -25.92 -6.86
N TYR A 371 -11.67 -25.37 -7.07
CA TYR A 371 -11.16 -25.10 -8.40
C TYR A 371 -11.02 -26.41 -9.21
N PRO A 372 -11.56 -26.49 -10.44
CA PRO A 372 -11.75 -27.77 -11.11
C PRO A 372 -10.46 -28.35 -11.74
N ASN A 373 -9.50 -27.51 -12.11
CA ASN A 373 -8.39 -27.89 -12.98
C ASN A 373 -7.04 -27.66 -12.31
N TYR A 374 -6.57 -28.62 -11.52
CA TYR A 374 -5.25 -28.53 -10.90
C TYR A 374 -4.53 -29.88 -10.79
N GLU A 375 -3.21 -29.79 -10.71
CA GLU A 375 -2.29 -30.88 -10.35
C GLU A 375 -1.42 -30.47 -9.15
N VAL A 376 -0.88 -31.47 -8.47
CA VAL A 376 0.03 -31.31 -7.34
C VAL A 376 1.33 -32.05 -7.64
N LEU A 377 2.42 -31.30 -7.66
CA LEU A 377 3.79 -31.76 -7.83
C LEU A 377 4.52 -31.66 -6.50
N VAL A 378 4.79 -32.80 -5.87
CA VAL A 378 5.68 -32.85 -4.71
C VAL A 378 7.10 -33.03 -5.22
N ILE A 379 7.99 -32.09 -4.88
CA ILE A 379 9.41 -32.17 -5.22
C ILE A 379 10.13 -32.76 -4.02
N ASP A 380 10.44 -34.06 -4.10
CA ASP A 380 11.06 -34.81 -3.03
C ASP A 380 12.58 -34.55 -2.99
N ASN A 381 13.03 -33.83 -1.97
CA ASN A 381 14.43 -33.51 -1.70
C ASN A 381 15.13 -34.64 -0.91
N GLY A 382 14.99 -35.87 -1.37
CA GLY A 382 15.65 -37.03 -0.78
C GLY A 382 15.07 -37.43 0.58
N SER A 383 13.75 -37.57 0.67
CA SER A 383 13.07 -38.10 1.87
C SER A 383 13.50 -39.55 2.13
N THR A 384 13.69 -39.87 3.41
CA THR A 384 14.12 -41.20 3.89
C THR A 384 13.17 -41.80 4.90
N GLU A 385 12.29 -40.98 5.49
CA GLU A 385 11.29 -41.43 6.46
C GLU A 385 10.25 -42.35 5.81
N PRO A 386 10.05 -43.59 6.34
CA PRO A 386 9.07 -44.52 5.79
C PRO A 386 7.65 -43.93 5.70
N GLU A 387 7.23 -43.16 6.72
CA GLU A 387 5.93 -42.50 6.73
C GLU A 387 5.75 -41.53 5.55
N THR A 388 6.81 -40.80 5.18
CA THR A 388 6.78 -39.88 4.03
C THR A 388 6.64 -40.65 2.71
N LEU A 389 7.37 -41.76 2.56
CA LEU A 389 7.28 -42.61 1.38
C LEU A 389 5.90 -43.30 1.24
N ASP A 390 5.30 -43.68 2.38
CA ASP A 390 3.94 -44.20 2.43
C ASP A 390 2.93 -43.13 1.99
N VAL A 391 3.11 -41.88 2.39
CA VAL A 391 2.27 -40.75 1.95
C VAL A 391 2.37 -40.53 0.44
N PHE A 392 3.57 -40.57 -0.13
CA PHE A 392 3.73 -40.49 -1.60
C PHE A 392 2.97 -41.61 -2.31
N SER A 393 3.15 -42.85 -1.85
CA SER A 393 2.50 -44.03 -2.43
C SER A 393 0.99 -43.95 -2.32
N LYS A 394 0.49 -43.52 -1.16
CA LYS A 394 -0.95 -43.30 -0.89
C LYS A 394 -1.56 -42.31 -1.87
N TRP A 395 -0.94 -41.13 -2.05
CA TRP A 395 -1.50 -40.09 -2.92
C TRP A 395 -1.31 -40.40 -4.41
N GLN A 396 -0.22 -41.06 -4.80
CA GLN A 396 -0.06 -41.56 -6.17
C GLN A 396 -1.14 -42.58 -6.54
N ALA A 397 -1.59 -43.41 -5.59
CA ALA A 397 -2.69 -44.34 -5.79
C ALA A 397 -4.08 -43.68 -5.72
N LYS A 398 -4.27 -42.69 -4.85
CA LYS A 398 -5.57 -42.00 -4.67
C LYS A 398 -5.86 -41.00 -5.80
N GLU A 399 -4.84 -40.29 -6.29
CA GLU A 399 -4.96 -39.19 -7.26
C GLU A 399 -3.99 -39.38 -8.45
N PRO A 400 -4.03 -40.51 -9.17
CA PRO A 400 -3.01 -40.88 -10.17
C PRO A 400 -2.89 -39.89 -11.33
N ASP A 401 -3.98 -39.20 -11.69
CA ASP A 401 -4.02 -38.23 -12.80
C ASP A 401 -3.58 -36.82 -12.37
N ARG A 402 -3.50 -36.57 -11.06
CA ARG A 402 -3.36 -35.21 -10.50
C ARG A 402 -2.19 -35.07 -9.53
N PHE A 403 -1.66 -36.15 -9.01
CA PHE A 403 -0.52 -36.16 -8.10
C PHE A 403 0.71 -36.77 -8.77
N ARG A 404 1.84 -36.07 -8.66
CA ARG A 404 3.16 -36.59 -9.04
C ARG A 404 4.16 -36.27 -7.94
N CYS A 405 4.94 -37.28 -7.54
CA CYS A 405 6.13 -37.09 -6.73
C CYS A 405 7.37 -37.17 -7.62
N LEU A 406 8.20 -36.12 -7.60
CA LEU A 406 9.37 -35.97 -8.47
C LEU A 406 10.63 -35.87 -7.60
N PRO A 407 11.59 -36.81 -7.74
CA PRO A 407 12.80 -36.79 -6.92
C PRO A 407 13.79 -35.72 -7.40
N LEU A 408 14.37 -34.98 -6.46
CA LEU A 408 15.52 -34.10 -6.66
C LEU A 408 16.38 -34.07 -5.38
N ASP A 409 17.21 -35.10 -5.22
CA ASP A 409 18.11 -35.25 -4.07
C ASP A 409 19.37 -34.37 -4.24
N ILE A 410 19.26 -33.13 -3.74
CA ILE A 410 20.32 -32.12 -3.70
C ILE A 410 20.39 -31.50 -2.31
N PRO A 411 21.50 -30.85 -1.91
CA PRO A 411 21.49 -30.01 -0.72
C PRO A 411 20.33 -29.02 -0.75
N PHE A 412 19.59 -28.92 0.36
CA PHE A 412 18.33 -28.17 0.39
C PHE A 412 18.52 -26.74 -0.11
N ASN A 413 17.77 -26.42 -1.16
CA ASN A 413 17.73 -25.10 -1.78
C ASN A 413 16.31 -24.88 -2.30
N TYR A 414 15.57 -24.05 -1.59
CA TYR A 414 14.16 -23.80 -1.87
C TYR A 414 13.94 -23.24 -3.28
N SER A 415 14.80 -22.31 -3.69
CA SER A 415 14.76 -21.71 -5.03
C SER A 415 14.96 -22.74 -6.14
N LYS A 416 15.95 -23.63 -6.00
CA LYS A 416 16.21 -24.71 -6.98
C LYS A 416 15.06 -25.70 -7.07
N LEU A 417 14.49 -26.09 -5.93
CA LEU A 417 13.37 -27.02 -5.88
C LEU A 417 12.12 -26.45 -6.58
N ASN A 418 11.82 -25.17 -6.34
CA ASN A 418 10.71 -24.49 -7.00
C ASN A 418 10.98 -24.26 -8.50
N ASN A 419 12.19 -23.86 -8.89
CA ASN A 419 12.56 -23.71 -10.30
C ASN A 419 12.42 -25.05 -11.04
N TYR A 420 12.90 -26.15 -10.47
CA TYR A 420 12.72 -27.48 -11.05
C TYR A 420 11.23 -27.86 -11.13
N GLY A 421 10.47 -27.67 -10.06
CA GLY A 421 9.02 -27.91 -10.08
C GLY A 421 8.30 -27.10 -11.17
N ALA A 422 8.71 -25.85 -11.40
CA ALA A 422 8.16 -25.01 -12.45
C ALA A 422 8.47 -25.54 -13.87
N THR A 423 9.64 -26.18 -14.07
CA THR A 423 9.97 -26.82 -15.35
C THR A 423 9.15 -28.09 -15.63
N GLU A 424 8.73 -28.78 -14.56
CA GLU A 424 7.97 -30.03 -14.64
C GLU A 424 6.44 -29.85 -14.62
N ALA A 425 6.00 -28.65 -14.24
CA ALA A 425 4.62 -28.21 -14.22
C ALA A 425 3.99 -28.27 -15.61
N GLN A 426 2.68 -28.54 -15.66
CA GLN A 426 1.88 -28.52 -16.91
C GLN A 426 0.84 -27.38 -16.92
N GLY A 427 0.56 -26.77 -15.77
CA GLY A 427 -0.39 -25.67 -15.57
C GLY A 427 0.02 -24.29 -16.06
N GLU A 428 -0.94 -23.56 -16.61
CA GLU A 428 -0.83 -22.15 -16.98
C GLU A 428 -0.48 -21.26 -15.79
N TYR A 429 -0.98 -21.63 -14.61
CA TYR A 429 -0.68 -20.98 -13.34
C TYR A 429 0.25 -21.86 -12.52
N LEU A 430 1.26 -21.24 -11.91
CA LEU A 430 2.14 -21.88 -10.94
C LEU A 430 1.72 -21.40 -9.55
N LEU A 431 1.46 -22.36 -8.66
CA LEU A 431 1.18 -22.10 -7.25
C LEU A 431 2.30 -22.71 -6.41
N LEU A 432 3.14 -21.85 -5.84
CA LEU A 432 4.20 -22.22 -4.93
C LEU A 432 3.61 -22.36 -3.53
N LEU A 433 3.86 -23.49 -2.88
CA LEU A 433 3.24 -23.80 -1.60
C LEU A 433 4.22 -24.58 -0.72
N ASN A 434 4.30 -24.20 0.56
CA ASN A 434 5.07 -24.98 1.52
C ASN A 434 4.34 -26.27 1.91
N ASN A 435 5.10 -27.30 2.31
CA ASN A 435 4.54 -28.60 2.68
C ASN A 435 3.79 -28.61 4.02
N ASP A 436 3.94 -27.55 4.82
CA ASP A 436 3.36 -27.38 6.16
C ASP A 436 2.24 -26.32 6.19
N THR A 437 1.50 -26.20 5.09
CA THR A 437 0.28 -25.39 5.01
C THR A 437 -0.99 -26.22 5.13
N GLU A 438 -2.08 -25.60 5.56
CA GLU A 438 -3.42 -26.20 5.54
C GLU A 438 -4.43 -25.20 5.00
N VAL A 439 -5.14 -25.56 3.93
CA VAL A 439 -6.21 -24.76 3.34
C VAL A 439 -7.37 -24.59 4.33
N VAL A 440 -7.83 -23.35 4.54
CA VAL A 440 -9.03 -23.08 5.35
C VAL A 440 -10.27 -23.02 4.45
N GLU A 441 -10.27 -22.13 3.47
CA GLU A 441 -11.44 -21.84 2.64
C GLU A 441 -11.44 -22.63 1.31
N PRO A 442 -12.55 -23.27 0.91
CA PRO A 442 -12.64 -24.07 -0.32
C PRO A 442 -12.41 -23.32 -1.64
N ASP A 443 -12.69 -22.01 -1.70
CA ASP A 443 -12.62 -21.19 -2.92
C ASP A 443 -11.25 -20.52 -3.14
N TRP A 444 -10.28 -20.78 -2.26
CA TRP A 444 -8.95 -20.14 -2.22
C TRP A 444 -8.25 -20.10 -3.58
N MET A 445 -8.19 -21.24 -4.29
CA MET A 445 -7.50 -21.35 -5.59
C MET A 445 -8.26 -20.60 -6.69
N THR A 446 -9.61 -20.66 -6.68
CA THR A 446 -10.46 -19.87 -7.57
C THR A 446 -10.16 -18.39 -7.37
N ALA A 447 -10.18 -17.91 -6.12
CA ALA A 447 -9.89 -16.53 -5.77
C ALA A 447 -8.51 -16.04 -6.24
N MET A 448 -7.49 -16.90 -6.16
CA MET A 448 -6.16 -16.56 -6.66
C MET A 448 -6.12 -16.49 -8.19
N VAL A 449 -6.78 -17.42 -8.91
CA VAL A 449 -6.85 -17.42 -10.38
C VAL A 449 -7.61 -16.20 -10.91
N GLU A 450 -8.70 -15.79 -10.26
CA GLU A 450 -9.48 -14.57 -10.61
C GLU A 450 -8.57 -13.35 -10.79
N GLN A 451 -7.53 -13.25 -9.97
CA GLN A 451 -6.57 -12.17 -9.97
C GLN A 451 -5.35 -12.47 -10.84
N ALA A 452 -4.80 -13.69 -10.76
CA ALA A 452 -3.61 -14.08 -11.50
C ALA A 452 -3.82 -14.06 -13.02
N GLN A 453 -5.05 -14.23 -13.51
CA GLN A 453 -5.38 -14.09 -14.95
C GLN A 453 -5.22 -12.65 -15.47
N ARG A 454 -5.24 -11.63 -14.58
CA ARG A 454 -5.23 -10.22 -14.99
C ARG A 454 -3.82 -9.87 -15.49
N PRO A 455 -3.65 -9.36 -16.73
CA PRO A 455 -2.33 -9.13 -17.32
C PRO A 455 -1.41 -8.24 -16.47
N SER A 456 -1.96 -7.26 -15.76
CA SER A 456 -1.21 -6.35 -14.89
C SER A 456 -0.70 -6.98 -13.59
N ILE A 457 -1.18 -8.16 -13.19
CA ILE A 457 -0.83 -8.83 -11.94
C ILE A 457 0.28 -9.84 -12.19
N GLY A 458 1.31 -9.84 -11.34
CA GLY A 458 2.44 -10.76 -11.47
C GLY A 458 2.47 -11.84 -10.39
N ALA A 459 2.24 -11.48 -9.13
CA ALA A 459 2.12 -12.42 -8.02
C ALA A 459 0.87 -12.16 -7.17
N VAL A 460 0.25 -13.24 -6.71
CA VAL A 460 -0.93 -13.23 -5.83
C VAL A 460 -0.60 -14.01 -4.56
N GLY A 461 -0.64 -13.34 -3.42
CA GLY A 461 -0.41 -13.92 -2.09
C GLY A 461 -1.70 -14.14 -1.30
N ALA A 462 -1.59 -15.00 -0.29
CA ALA A 462 -2.69 -15.35 0.63
C ALA A 462 -2.43 -14.83 2.05
N MET A 463 -3.47 -14.78 2.88
CA MET A 463 -3.33 -14.64 4.33
C MET A 463 -2.83 -15.96 4.93
N LEU A 464 -1.75 -15.88 5.72
CA LEU A 464 -1.25 -17.03 6.48
C LEU A 464 -1.42 -16.78 7.97
N LEU A 465 -1.98 -17.78 8.65
CA LEU A 465 -2.20 -17.76 10.09
C LEU A 465 -1.28 -18.74 10.81
N TYR A 466 -0.86 -18.36 12.01
CA TYR A 466 -0.35 -19.29 13.00
C TYR A 466 -1.47 -20.18 13.56
N PRO A 467 -1.13 -21.32 14.19
CA PRO A 467 -2.13 -22.23 14.77
C PRO A 467 -3.02 -21.61 15.85
N ASP A 468 -2.55 -20.54 16.51
CA ASP A 468 -3.30 -19.77 17.50
C ASP A 468 -4.23 -18.71 16.87
N ARG A 469 -4.36 -18.70 15.54
CA ARG A 469 -5.13 -17.74 14.73
C ARG A 469 -4.63 -16.31 14.80
N THR A 470 -3.37 -16.10 15.17
CA THR A 470 -2.68 -14.83 14.90
C THR A 470 -2.14 -14.81 13.47
N ILE A 471 -2.00 -13.61 12.92
CA ILE A 471 -1.53 -13.38 11.56
C ILE A 471 -0.03 -13.63 11.50
N GLN A 472 0.38 -14.45 10.54
CA GLN A 472 1.79 -14.65 10.20
C GLN A 472 2.18 -13.84 8.96
N HIS A 473 1.30 -13.77 7.95
CA HIS A 473 1.52 -13.01 6.73
C HIS A 473 0.25 -12.32 6.26
N ALA A 474 0.35 -11.01 6.06
CA ALA A 474 -0.67 -10.17 5.44
C ALA A 474 -0.09 -9.22 4.36
N GLY A 475 0.89 -9.71 3.59
CA GLY A 475 1.78 -8.89 2.76
C GLY A 475 3.21 -8.79 3.31
N VAL A 476 4.17 -8.39 2.48
CA VAL A 476 5.56 -8.12 2.86
C VAL A 476 5.87 -6.64 2.62
N ILE A 477 6.42 -6.00 3.64
CA ILE A 477 6.97 -4.63 3.58
C ILE A 477 8.47 -4.75 3.38
N VAL A 478 8.99 -4.19 2.29
CA VAL A 478 10.41 -4.13 1.98
C VAL A 478 11.05 -3.02 2.83
N GLY A 479 12.21 -3.30 3.41
CA GLY A 479 12.90 -2.45 4.38
C GLY A 479 12.56 -2.71 5.85
N LEU A 480 11.41 -3.34 6.14
CA LEU A 480 11.02 -3.69 7.51
C LEU A 480 12.03 -4.67 8.13
N GLY A 481 12.52 -4.37 9.34
CA GLY A 481 13.59 -5.14 10.00
C GLY A 481 14.96 -5.01 9.32
N GLY A 482 15.13 -4.09 8.37
CA GLY A 482 16.36 -3.80 7.63
C GLY A 482 16.47 -4.45 6.26
N VAL A 483 15.57 -5.37 5.88
CA VAL A 483 15.53 -5.98 4.55
C VAL A 483 14.10 -6.17 4.06
N ALA A 484 13.30 -6.96 4.77
CA ALA A 484 11.89 -7.18 4.50
C ALA A 484 11.24 -7.88 5.70
N GLY A 485 9.95 -7.64 5.92
CA GLY A 485 9.18 -8.28 7.00
C GLY A 485 7.70 -8.39 6.67
N HIS A 486 6.98 -9.25 7.41
CA HIS A 486 5.54 -9.46 7.19
C HIS A 486 4.70 -8.40 7.89
N SER A 487 3.70 -7.89 7.16
CA SER A 487 2.71 -6.93 7.65
C SER A 487 1.84 -7.54 8.75
N HIS A 488 1.54 -6.77 9.81
CA HIS A 488 0.61 -7.13 10.91
C HIS A 488 0.92 -8.45 11.61
N LYS A 489 2.19 -8.85 11.66
CA LYS A 489 2.60 -10.11 12.30
C LYS A 489 2.15 -10.14 13.76
N ASN A 490 1.59 -11.27 14.18
CA ASN A 490 0.99 -11.56 15.49
C ASN A 490 -0.33 -10.84 15.81
N PHE A 491 -0.91 -10.10 14.86
CA PHE A 491 -2.23 -9.51 15.08
C PHE A 491 -3.30 -10.62 15.10
N PRO A 492 -4.36 -10.52 15.90
CA PRO A 492 -5.46 -11.47 15.86
C PRO A 492 -6.16 -11.46 14.49
N TYR A 493 -6.55 -12.63 14.00
CA TYR A 493 -7.36 -12.72 12.79
C TYR A 493 -8.70 -11.98 12.94
N GLY A 494 -9.10 -11.24 11.90
CA GLY A 494 -10.38 -10.51 11.83
C GLY A 494 -10.33 -9.06 12.33
N VAL A 495 -9.22 -8.61 12.92
CA VAL A 495 -9.04 -7.18 13.24
C VAL A 495 -8.89 -6.36 11.96
N PRO A 496 -9.27 -5.07 11.95
CA PRO A 496 -9.19 -4.25 10.74
C PRO A 496 -7.75 -4.01 10.25
N GLY A 497 -6.79 -3.96 11.16
CA GLY A 497 -5.43 -3.53 10.85
C GLY A 497 -5.36 -2.06 10.48
N TYR A 498 -4.29 -1.66 9.80
CA TYR A 498 -4.09 -0.25 9.42
C TYR A 498 -5.12 0.16 8.36
N TYR A 499 -6.04 1.08 8.69
CA TYR A 499 -7.10 1.56 7.81
C TYR A 499 -7.88 0.44 7.08
N TYR A 500 -8.22 -0.67 7.74
CA TYR A 500 -8.91 -1.84 7.15
C TYR A 500 -8.12 -2.62 6.08
N GLN A 501 -6.78 -2.48 6.05
CA GLN A 501 -5.93 -3.27 5.14
C GLN A 501 -6.14 -4.78 5.28
N LEU A 502 -6.45 -5.29 6.47
CA LEU A 502 -6.63 -6.74 6.68
C LEU A 502 -7.96 -7.30 6.15
N HIS A 503 -8.88 -6.43 5.73
CA HIS A 503 -10.18 -6.79 5.14
C HIS A 503 -10.31 -6.45 3.65
N THR A 504 -9.24 -5.93 3.05
CA THR A 504 -9.23 -5.42 1.67
C THR A 504 -8.13 -6.07 0.85
N VAL A 505 -8.33 -6.15 -0.47
CA VAL A 505 -7.24 -6.53 -1.39
C VAL A 505 -6.23 -5.39 -1.42
N ASN A 506 -4.95 -5.72 -1.25
CA ASN A 506 -3.90 -4.71 -1.21
C ASN A 506 -2.75 -5.05 -2.17
N ASN A 507 -2.24 -4.03 -2.85
CA ASN A 507 -0.92 -4.10 -3.46
C ASN A 507 0.16 -4.12 -2.38
N TYR A 508 1.18 -4.95 -2.59
CA TYR A 508 2.41 -4.97 -1.81
C TYR A 508 3.59 -5.06 -2.76
N SER A 509 4.78 -4.63 -2.32
CA SER A 509 5.99 -4.86 -3.11
C SER A 509 6.35 -6.34 -3.19
N ALA A 510 6.03 -7.12 -2.15
CA ALA A 510 6.20 -8.56 -2.16
C ALA A 510 5.13 -9.32 -1.36
N VAL A 511 4.98 -10.61 -1.71
CA VAL A 511 4.19 -11.61 -0.99
C VAL A 511 5.05 -12.86 -0.80
N THR A 512 4.68 -13.74 0.13
CA THR A 512 5.53 -14.90 0.45
C THR A 512 5.22 -16.13 -0.40
N ALA A 513 6.26 -16.89 -0.76
CA ALA A 513 6.13 -18.16 -1.48
C ALA A 513 5.61 -19.33 -0.62
N ALA A 514 5.35 -19.12 0.67
CA ALA A 514 4.63 -20.13 1.46
C ALA A 514 3.21 -20.39 0.90
N CYS A 515 2.61 -19.40 0.22
CA CYS A 515 1.49 -19.58 -0.71
C CYS A 515 1.45 -18.41 -1.71
N LEU A 516 1.96 -18.64 -2.93
CA LEU A 516 2.07 -17.62 -3.99
C LEU A 516 1.66 -18.20 -5.34
N MET A 517 0.69 -17.54 -6.00
CA MET A 517 0.31 -17.87 -7.37
C MET A 517 0.84 -16.83 -8.37
N CYS A 518 1.33 -17.30 -9.51
CA CYS A 518 1.68 -16.46 -10.65
C CYS A 518 1.35 -17.18 -11.97
N ARG A 519 1.30 -16.44 -13.08
CA ARG A 519 1.25 -17.07 -14.40
C ARG A 519 2.62 -17.67 -14.72
N ARG A 520 2.64 -18.84 -15.37
CA ARG A 520 3.88 -19.48 -15.83
C ARG A 520 4.73 -18.54 -16.69
N GLU A 521 4.10 -17.80 -17.59
CA GLU A 521 4.81 -16.86 -18.47
C GLU A 521 5.53 -15.77 -17.69
N VAL A 522 4.93 -15.26 -16.61
CA VAL A 522 5.54 -14.24 -15.73
C VAL A 522 6.73 -14.85 -14.98
N PHE A 523 6.56 -16.05 -14.43
CA PHE A 523 7.65 -16.78 -13.76
C PHE A 523 8.85 -16.97 -14.69
N ALA A 524 8.60 -17.37 -15.95
CA ALA A 524 9.64 -17.55 -16.96
C ALA A 524 10.28 -16.20 -17.37
N GLU A 525 9.47 -15.15 -17.55
CA GLU A 525 9.93 -13.82 -17.97
C GLU A 525 10.93 -13.21 -16.99
N VAL A 526 10.71 -13.39 -15.68
CA VAL A 526 11.60 -12.89 -14.62
C VAL A 526 12.74 -13.86 -14.27
N GLY A 527 12.81 -15.01 -14.94
CA GLY A 527 13.86 -16.02 -14.74
C GLY A 527 13.71 -16.85 -13.46
N GLY A 528 12.50 -17.01 -12.93
CA GLY A 528 12.21 -17.80 -11.73
C GLY A 528 12.89 -17.27 -10.47
N PHE A 529 13.16 -18.15 -9.50
CA PHE A 529 13.86 -17.79 -8.26
C PHE A 529 15.37 -17.66 -8.46
N GLU A 530 15.98 -16.74 -7.70
CA GLU A 530 17.44 -16.60 -7.61
C GLU A 530 18.03 -17.76 -6.80
N GLU A 531 18.65 -18.72 -7.48
CA GLU A 531 19.15 -19.96 -6.86
C GLU A 531 20.30 -19.76 -5.86
N THR A 532 20.96 -18.59 -5.90
CA THR A 532 21.95 -18.21 -4.89
C THR A 532 21.30 -17.83 -3.56
N MET A 533 20.02 -17.44 -3.55
CA MET A 533 19.19 -17.29 -2.35
C MET A 533 18.50 -18.63 -2.05
N GLN A 534 19.08 -19.40 -1.15
CA GLN A 534 18.68 -20.79 -0.93
C GLN A 534 17.46 -20.90 -0.01
N ILE A 535 17.33 -20.00 0.98
CA ILE A 535 16.31 -20.13 2.04
C ILE A 535 15.58 -18.81 2.30
N ALA A 536 16.28 -17.71 2.56
CA ALA A 536 15.63 -16.45 2.91
C ALA A 536 15.51 -15.49 1.72
N PHE A 537 14.45 -14.67 1.74
CA PHE A 537 14.18 -13.55 0.82
C PHE A 537 14.06 -13.91 -0.67
N ASN A 538 14.09 -15.20 -1.04
CA ASN A 538 13.95 -15.62 -2.43
C ASN A 538 12.60 -15.20 -3.04
N ASP A 539 11.54 -15.22 -2.26
CA ASP A 539 10.19 -14.75 -2.60
C ASP A 539 10.12 -13.23 -2.75
N VAL A 540 10.81 -12.50 -1.87
CA VAL A 540 10.96 -11.05 -1.98
C VAL A 540 11.73 -10.68 -3.25
N ASP A 541 12.88 -11.30 -3.53
CA ASP A 541 13.62 -11.10 -4.79
C ASP A 541 12.75 -11.41 -6.01
N PHE A 542 12.02 -12.52 -5.99
CA PHE A 542 11.11 -12.90 -7.06
C PHE A 542 10.02 -11.84 -7.31
N CYS A 543 9.35 -11.39 -6.26
CA CYS A 543 8.32 -10.35 -6.34
C CYS A 543 8.88 -9.00 -6.83
N LEU A 544 10.10 -8.64 -6.45
CA LEU A 544 10.74 -7.40 -6.91
C LEU A 544 11.18 -7.48 -8.38
N LYS A 545 11.64 -8.64 -8.87
CA LYS A 545 11.87 -8.84 -10.32
C LYS A 545 10.58 -8.71 -11.12
N ILE A 546 9.46 -9.22 -10.57
CA ILE A 546 8.12 -9.05 -11.15
C ILE A 546 7.76 -7.56 -11.23
N ALA A 547 7.97 -6.81 -10.13
CA ALA A 547 7.67 -5.39 -10.08
C ALA A 547 8.53 -4.57 -11.07
N GLU A 548 9.81 -4.89 -11.24
CA GLU A 548 10.69 -4.23 -12.23
C GLU A 548 10.22 -4.42 -13.69
N LYS A 549 9.43 -5.47 -13.98
CA LYS A 549 8.80 -5.68 -15.29
C LYS A 549 7.51 -4.89 -15.48
N GLY A 550 7.08 -4.13 -14.46
CA GLY A 550 5.85 -3.33 -14.51
C GLY A 550 4.58 -4.09 -14.07
N TYR A 551 4.71 -5.33 -13.59
CA TYR A 551 3.60 -6.04 -12.97
C TYR A 551 3.38 -5.57 -11.53
N ARG A 552 2.19 -5.85 -10.99
CA ARG A 552 1.85 -5.58 -9.59
C ARG A 552 1.73 -6.89 -8.81
N ASN A 553 2.19 -6.87 -7.57
CA ASN A 553 1.93 -7.96 -6.63
C ASN A 553 0.74 -7.57 -5.75
N ILE A 554 -0.11 -8.54 -5.44
CA ILE A 554 -1.29 -8.31 -4.61
C ILE A 554 -1.42 -9.39 -3.54
N TRP A 555 -2.09 -9.03 -2.46
CA TRP A 555 -2.42 -9.92 -1.35
C TRP A 555 -3.93 -9.97 -1.15
N LEU A 556 -4.45 -11.16 -0.90
CA LEU A 556 -5.89 -11.43 -0.74
C LEU A 556 -6.24 -11.73 0.72
N PRO A 557 -7.11 -10.92 1.37
CA PRO A 557 -7.46 -11.11 2.78
C PRO A 557 -8.35 -12.33 3.00
N HIS A 558 -9.17 -12.70 2.01
CA HIS A 558 -10.15 -13.79 2.09
C HIS A 558 -9.59 -15.15 1.70
N VAL A 559 -8.35 -15.22 1.19
CA VAL A 559 -7.66 -16.48 0.90
C VAL A 559 -6.83 -16.84 2.12
N VAL A 560 -7.34 -17.74 2.97
CA VAL A 560 -6.76 -18.03 4.28
C VAL A 560 -6.20 -19.46 4.35
N LEU A 561 -4.95 -19.58 4.81
CA LEU A 561 -4.31 -20.85 5.12
C LEU A 561 -3.67 -20.80 6.51
N TYR A 562 -3.61 -21.93 7.21
CA TYR A 562 -2.66 -22.08 8.30
C TYR A 562 -1.28 -22.40 7.73
N HIS A 563 -0.23 -21.88 8.35
CA HIS A 563 1.16 -22.25 8.05
C HIS A 563 1.88 -22.57 9.36
N TYR A 564 2.27 -23.83 9.52
CA TYR A 564 2.78 -24.37 10.79
C TYR A 564 4.27 -24.03 11.07
N GLU A 565 4.87 -23.18 10.24
CA GLU A 565 6.21 -22.57 10.24
C GLU A 565 7.34 -23.30 10.98
N SER A 566 8.44 -23.55 10.26
CA SER A 566 9.71 -24.07 10.79
C SER A 566 9.65 -25.46 11.42
N LYS A 567 8.50 -26.17 11.36
CA LYS A 567 8.45 -27.61 11.68
C LYS A 567 9.37 -28.44 10.79
N SER A 568 9.57 -28.02 9.54
CA SER A 568 10.46 -28.68 8.57
C SER A 568 11.90 -28.15 8.52
N ARG A 569 12.11 -26.86 8.82
CA ARG A 569 13.41 -26.19 8.65
C ARG A 569 14.27 -26.13 9.92
N GLY A 570 13.66 -26.09 11.12
CA GLY A 570 14.36 -25.77 12.37
C GLY A 570 14.85 -24.31 12.43
N GLN A 571 15.56 -23.96 13.51
CA GLN A 571 16.04 -22.59 13.79
C GLN A 571 17.36 -22.25 13.07
N GLU A 572 17.70 -20.96 12.95
CA GLU A 572 18.96 -20.43 12.39
C GLU A 572 20.10 -20.47 13.42
N ASP A 573 20.43 -21.67 13.89
CA ASP A 573 21.19 -21.93 15.12
C ASP A 573 22.66 -22.35 14.92
N THR A 574 23.11 -22.55 13.68
CA THR A 574 24.49 -22.97 13.38
C THR A 574 25.28 -21.86 12.69
N PRO A 575 26.63 -21.81 12.85
CA PRO A 575 27.48 -20.81 12.19
C PRO A 575 27.32 -20.79 10.65
N GLU A 576 27.15 -21.96 10.03
CA GLU A 576 26.97 -22.11 8.59
C GLU A 576 25.64 -21.50 8.12
N LYS A 577 24.56 -21.80 8.86
CA LYS A 577 23.22 -21.24 8.65
C LYS A 577 23.21 -19.72 8.78
N GLN A 578 23.86 -19.19 9.81
CA GLN A 578 24.01 -17.74 10.02
C GLN A 578 24.84 -17.07 8.93
N ALA A 579 25.94 -17.70 8.49
CA ALA A 579 26.77 -17.18 7.41
C ALA A 579 25.99 -17.12 6.08
N ARG A 580 25.22 -18.16 5.74
CA ARG A 580 24.31 -18.16 4.59
C ARG A 580 23.29 -17.03 4.70
N PHE A 581 22.58 -16.93 5.82
CA PHE A 581 21.56 -15.90 6.02
C PHE A 581 22.15 -14.48 5.89
N HIS A 582 23.36 -14.26 6.42
CA HIS A 582 24.07 -13.00 6.23
C HIS A 582 24.39 -12.71 4.77
N GLN A 583 24.79 -13.72 4.00
CA GLN A 583 25.05 -13.56 2.55
C GLN A 583 23.76 -13.22 1.78
N GLU A 584 22.63 -13.84 2.11
CA GLU A 584 21.32 -13.54 1.51
C GLU A 584 20.86 -12.10 1.84
N ILE A 585 21.04 -11.65 3.09
CA ILE A 585 20.83 -10.25 3.49
C ILE A 585 21.67 -9.30 2.64
N MET A 586 22.97 -9.57 2.53
CA MET A 586 23.86 -8.69 1.75
C MET A 586 23.49 -8.68 0.26
N THR A 587 23.00 -9.80 -0.27
CA THR A 587 22.51 -9.88 -1.65
C THR A 587 21.29 -8.98 -1.85
N MET A 588 20.30 -9.06 -0.94
CA MET A 588 19.13 -8.17 -0.96
C MET A 588 19.52 -6.71 -0.84
N ILE A 589 20.37 -6.35 0.12
CA ILE A 589 20.83 -4.96 0.31
C ILE A 589 21.55 -4.44 -0.94
N ASN A 590 22.44 -5.23 -1.54
CA ASN A 590 23.20 -4.78 -2.69
C ASN A 590 22.36 -4.65 -3.96
N LYS A 591 21.40 -5.56 -4.17
CA LYS A 591 20.57 -5.62 -5.38
C LYS A 591 19.36 -4.70 -5.30
N TRP A 592 18.68 -4.69 -4.16
CA TRP A 592 17.37 -4.06 -3.98
C TRP A 592 17.38 -2.84 -3.06
N LYS A 593 18.55 -2.20 -2.89
CA LYS A 593 18.69 -1.00 -2.06
C LYS A 593 17.60 0.07 -2.30
N PRO A 594 17.26 0.44 -3.56
CA PRO A 594 16.23 1.46 -3.79
C PRO A 594 14.87 1.10 -3.20
N TRP A 595 14.47 -0.17 -3.30
CA TRP A 595 13.22 -0.69 -2.73
C TRP A 595 13.27 -0.81 -1.21
N ILE A 596 14.43 -1.18 -0.65
CA ILE A 596 14.66 -1.24 0.80
C ILE A 596 14.62 0.16 1.44
N ASP A 597 15.18 1.16 0.74
CA ASP A 597 15.17 2.54 1.21
C ASP A 597 13.77 3.19 1.05
N ARG A 598 12.98 2.75 0.06
CA ARG A 598 11.63 3.24 -0.21
C ARG A 598 10.76 2.17 -0.88
N ASP A 599 9.93 1.52 -0.09
CA ASP A 599 8.86 0.63 -0.59
C ASP A 599 7.67 1.48 -1.06
N PRO A 600 7.26 1.46 -2.34
CA PRO A 600 6.14 2.26 -2.84
C PRO A 600 4.78 1.87 -2.23
N CYS A 601 4.63 0.64 -1.73
CA CYS A 601 3.40 0.19 -1.09
C CYS A 601 3.36 0.49 0.42
N TYR A 602 4.37 1.22 0.95
CA TYR A 602 4.47 1.55 2.37
C TYR A 602 4.86 3.02 2.58
N SER A 603 4.21 3.70 3.53
CA SER A 603 4.50 5.12 3.76
C SER A 603 5.83 5.31 4.48
N PRO A 604 6.68 6.29 4.07
CA PRO A 604 7.92 6.62 4.78
C PRO A 604 7.69 7.23 6.17
N ASN A 605 6.44 7.62 6.49
CA ASN A 605 6.05 8.16 7.80
C ASN A 605 5.75 7.06 8.83
N LEU A 606 5.80 5.79 8.42
CA LEU A 606 5.55 4.61 9.25
C LEU A 606 6.84 3.85 9.55
N THR A 607 6.85 3.14 10.67
CA THR A 607 8.08 2.54 11.17
C THR A 607 8.52 1.27 10.44
N LEU A 608 9.82 1.18 10.16
CA LEU A 608 10.45 -0.05 9.65
C LEU A 608 11.05 -0.93 10.77
N ASP A 609 10.78 -0.61 12.05
CA ASP A 609 11.27 -1.39 13.19
C ASP A 609 10.24 -2.40 13.74
N ARG A 610 8.94 -2.16 13.52
CA ARG A 610 7.82 -2.91 14.09
C ARG A 610 6.79 -3.27 13.02
N GLU A 611 6.14 -4.41 13.14
CA GLU A 611 5.16 -4.92 12.18
C GLU A 611 3.74 -4.31 12.33
N ASP A 612 3.60 -3.19 13.06
CA ASP A 612 2.33 -2.67 13.59
C ASP A 612 1.82 -1.38 12.93
N TYR A 613 2.50 -0.90 11.88
CA TYR A 613 2.18 0.38 11.20
C TYR A 613 2.21 1.59 12.15
N SER A 614 2.94 1.53 13.26
CA SER A 614 3.09 2.70 14.12
C SER A 614 3.93 3.80 13.44
N ILE A 615 3.71 5.05 13.85
CA ILE A 615 4.42 6.22 13.33
C ILE A 615 5.94 6.06 13.52
N GLN A 616 6.71 6.43 12.50
CA GLN A 616 8.16 6.59 12.59
C GLN A 616 8.48 7.85 13.42
N LEU A 617 8.97 7.66 14.65
CA LEU A 617 9.39 8.73 15.56
C LEU A 617 10.88 9.02 15.50
#